data_AF-A0A931YJL5-F1
#
_entry.id   AF-A0A931YJL5-F1
#
_cell.length_a   1.000
_cell.length_b   1.000
_cell.length_c   1.000
_cell.angle_alpha   90.00
_cell.angle_beta   90.00
_cell.angle_gamma   90.00
#
_symmetry.space_group_name_H-M   'P 1'
#
loop_
_entity.id
_entity.type
_entity.pdbx_description
1 polymer ?
#
loop_
_entity_poly.entity_id
_entity_poly.type
_entity_poly.pdbx_seq_one_letter_code
_entity_poly.pdbx_strand_id
1 'polypeptide(L)'
;MASETPSPRPSPPDRGRESDASPLLLWRHPLTLLAAGLLVLPHAVGWFGTTVSVASEIALFALVGFGYNLLLGYTGLTSFGHGAYFGLAAYAMALTQIHLVKGLWTPIAAGVATAALLGAVLGFLVLRRRGVYFSLLTLAFTQMFFYIVYRWTAVTGGESGLGGVIRPPLLGLDLGNQRTFYWLTAAVVFAGALLAWRIVHAPFGTVLQAIRENERRATFIGYDVQRYTWVAFLLSTTIAGLAGALHALLKQFVYADLVHVTMSGEILAMTLVGGMRHFLGPAVGAAFFVLFREVLTSYTENWLLYFGLLFMAFILFSPDGILGGLGRLAAPFRREAEALAAMAARAAPRPQPDGLAGPALASPGEVLVEAHGVTKRFGGLAAVDCVDLEIRAGELRALIGPNGAGKTTLFNLLSGLFPPDAGVVRFRGETITGFPP
;
A
#
# COMPACT_ATOMS: atom_id res chain seq x y z
N MET A 1 -22.76 -65.19 28.40
CA MET A 1 -21.34 -65.08 27.97
C MET A 1 -21.32 -64.74 26.50
N ALA A 2 -21.20 -63.45 26.17
CA ALA A 2 -20.84 -62.96 24.85
C ALA A 2 -20.13 -61.63 25.07
N SER A 3 -18.89 -61.57 24.62
CA SER A 3 -17.92 -60.49 24.80
C SER A 3 -18.09 -59.44 23.69
N GLU A 4 -18.34 -58.19 24.04
CA GLU A 4 -18.17 -57.05 23.14
C GLU A 4 -16.86 -56.32 23.48
N THR A 5 -15.88 -56.46 22.58
CA THR A 5 -14.63 -55.70 22.57
C THR A 5 -14.89 -54.27 22.06
N PRO A 6 -14.30 -53.22 22.69
CA PRO A 6 -14.47 -51.85 22.22
C PRO A 6 -13.66 -51.60 20.94
N SER A 7 -14.25 -50.86 20.00
CA SER A 7 -13.61 -50.47 18.74
C SER A 7 -12.42 -49.51 18.95
N PRO A 8 -11.39 -49.56 18.08
CA PRO A 8 -10.22 -48.69 18.22
C PRO A 8 -10.57 -47.23 17.87
N ARG A 9 -10.09 -46.30 18.68
CA ARG A 9 -10.21 -44.85 18.41
C ARG A 9 -9.46 -44.49 17.12
N PRO A 10 -10.00 -43.61 16.27
CA PRO A 10 -9.30 -43.16 15.07
C PRO A 10 -8.02 -42.41 15.46
N SER A 11 -6.92 -42.75 14.79
CA SER A 11 -5.64 -42.07 14.91
C SER A 11 -5.75 -40.60 14.45
N PRO A 12 -4.99 -39.66 15.06
CA PRO A 12 -5.01 -38.27 14.63
C PRO A 12 -4.53 -38.13 13.17
N PRO A 13 -5.07 -37.17 12.41
CA PRO A 13 -4.65 -36.96 11.02
C PRO A 13 -3.17 -36.54 10.97
N ASP A 14 -2.45 -37.23 10.10
CA ASP A 14 -1.05 -37.04 9.78
C ASP A 14 -0.81 -35.59 9.29
N ARG A 15 -0.14 -34.76 10.10
CA ARG A 15 0.21 -33.35 9.78
C ARG A 15 1.42 -33.28 8.84
N GLY A 16 1.39 -34.05 7.76
CA GLY A 16 2.56 -34.34 6.93
C GLY A 16 2.44 -34.06 5.43
N ARG A 17 1.43 -33.30 4.96
CA ARG A 17 1.26 -32.99 3.53
C ARG A 17 0.82 -31.55 3.28
N GLU A 18 1.74 -30.59 3.39
CA GLU A 18 1.53 -29.22 2.88
C GLU A 18 2.59 -28.74 1.89
N SER A 19 3.53 -29.58 1.43
CA SER A 19 4.64 -29.13 0.57
C SER A 19 4.71 -29.80 -0.81
N ASP A 20 3.58 -30.02 -1.47
CA ASP A 20 3.57 -30.46 -2.88
C ASP A 20 2.94 -29.36 -3.76
N ALA A 21 3.59 -28.20 -3.78
CA ALA A 21 3.31 -27.17 -4.77
C ALA A 21 3.80 -27.69 -6.13
N SER A 22 2.86 -28.09 -7.00
CA SER A 22 3.19 -28.59 -8.32
C SER A 22 4.10 -27.59 -9.07
N PRO A 23 5.12 -28.06 -9.80
CA PRO A 23 6.11 -27.17 -10.44
C PRO A 23 5.45 -26.12 -11.35
N LEU A 24 4.29 -26.41 -11.94
CA LEU A 24 3.54 -25.46 -12.78
C LEU A 24 2.95 -24.27 -12.00
N LEU A 25 2.68 -24.40 -10.70
CA LEU A 25 2.19 -23.30 -9.85
C LEU A 25 3.31 -22.30 -9.51
N LEU A 26 4.55 -22.78 -9.34
CA LEU A 26 5.71 -21.93 -9.06
C LEU A 26 6.03 -20.98 -10.24
N TRP A 27 5.85 -21.43 -11.48
CA TRP A 27 6.06 -20.61 -12.69
C TRP A 27 5.02 -19.51 -12.89
N ARG A 28 3.88 -19.59 -12.21
CA ARG A 28 2.81 -18.58 -12.27
C ARG A 28 2.84 -17.60 -11.10
N HIS A 29 3.76 -17.80 -10.14
CA HIS A 29 3.88 -16.92 -9.00
C HIS A 29 4.37 -15.53 -9.44
N PRO A 30 3.78 -14.42 -8.96
CA PRO A 30 4.16 -13.09 -9.43
C PRO A 30 5.64 -12.77 -9.17
N LEU A 31 6.21 -13.23 -8.06
CA LEU A 31 7.65 -13.05 -7.80
C LEU A 31 8.54 -13.81 -8.80
N THR A 32 8.14 -15.00 -9.29
CA THR A 32 8.96 -15.71 -10.29
C THR A 32 8.87 -15.02 -11.64
N LEU A 33 7.69 -14.48 -12.00
CA LEU A 33 7.53 -13.62 -13.18
C LEU A 33 8.34 -12.33 -13.09
N LEU A 34 8.39 -11.70 -11.90
CA LEU A 34 9.24 -10.53 -11.69
C LEU A 34 10.72 -10.86 -11.83
N ALA A 35 11.18 -11.97 -11.22
CA ALA A 35 12.56 -12.42 -11.34
C ALA A 35 12.94 -12.70 -12.80
N ALA A 36 12.10 -13.43 -13.53
CA ALA A 36 12.27 -13.66 -14.96
C ALA A 36 12.30 -12.35 -15.75
N GLY A 37 11.39 -11.42 -15.44
CA GLY A 37 11.35 -10.08 -16.01
C GLY A 37 12.67 -9.33 -15.80
N LEU A 38 13.20 -9.28 -14.57
CA LEU A 38 14.48 -8.65 -14.26
C LEU A 38 15.67 -9.36 -14.93
N LEU A 39 15.63 -10.67 -15.13
CA LEU A 39 16.71 -11.37 -15.86
C LEU A 39 16.73 -11.01 -17.36
N VAL A 40 15.54 -10.87 -17.96
CA VAL A 40 15.37 -10.62 -19.40
C VAL A 40 15.49 -9.14 -19.75
N LEU A 41 15.08 -8.25 -18.85
CA LEU A 41 15.00 -6.80 -19.07
C LEU A 41 16.25 -6.17 -19.71
N PRO A 42 17.51 -6.41 -19.24
CA PRO A 42 18.69 -5.76 -19.81
C PRO A 42 18.99 -6.21 -21.25
N HIS A 43 18.45 -7.35 -21.68
CA HIS A 43 18.54 -7.83 -23.07
C HIS A 43 17.39 -7.29 -23.92
N ALA A 44 16.18 -7.28 -23.37
CA ALA A 44 14.98 -6.78 -24.05
C ALA A 44 15.08 -5.28 -24.39
N VAL A 45 15.64 -4.45 -23.49
CA VAL A 45 15.84 -3.01 -23.76
C VAL A 45 16.76 -2.75 -24.96
N GLY A 46 17.69 -3.66 -25.25
CA GLY A 46 18.56 -3.57 -26.42
C GLY A 46 17.81 -3.73 -27.74
N TRP A 47 16.70 -4.49 -27.77
CA TRP A 47 15.84 -4.62 -28.96
C TRP A 47 15.08 -3.32 -29.27
N PHE A 48 14.84 -2.48 -28.25
CA PHE A 48 14.26 -1.15 -28.42
C PHE A 48 15.32 -0.07 -28.72
N GLY A 49 16.59 -0.44 -28.92
CA GLY A 49 17.67 0.51 -29.18
C GLY A 49 18.10 1.33 -27.96
N THR A 50 17.77 0.88 -26.74
CA THR A 50 18.05 1.61 -25.49
C THR A 50 19.16 0.95 -24.67
N THR A 51 19.64 1.64 -23.64
CA THR A 51 20.80 1.20 -22.84
C THR A 51 20.42 0.38 -21.61
N VAL A 52 21.38 -0.35 -21.04
CA VAL A 52 21.21 -1.07 -19.77
C VAL A 52 20.91 -0.12 -18.60
N SER A 53 21.29 1.16 -18.72
CA SER A 53 20.90 2.19 -17.76
C SER A 53 19.38 2.40 -17.72
N VAL A 54 18.69 2.31 -18.85
CA VAL A 54 17.21 2.40 -18.93
C VAL A 54 16.57 1.20 -18.25
N ALA A 55 17.14 -0.01 -18.40
CA ALA A 55 16.68 -1.18 -17.64
C ALA A 55 16.82 -0.99 -16.12
N SER A 56 17.91 -0.37 -15.66
CA SER A 56 18.10 -0.04 -14.25
C SER A 56 17.05 0.97 -13.77
N GLU A 57 16.76 1.97 -14.59
CA GLU A 57 15.75 2.99 -14.31
C GLU A 57 14.33 2.38 -14.20
N ILE A 58 13.96 1.51 -15.13
CA ILE A 58 12.71 0.74 -15.07
C ILE A 58 12.61 -0.05 -13.76
N ALA A 59 13.69 -0.74 -13.38
CA ALA A 59 13.72 -1.54 -12.16
C ALA A 59 13.56 -0.66 -10.89
N LEU A 60 14.23 0.49 -10.84
CA LEU A 60 14.07 1.45 -9.73
C LEU A 60 12.66 2.02 -9.66
N PHE A 61 12.07 2.40 -10.79
CA PHE A 61 10.69 2.88 -10.83
C PHE A 61 9.68 1.78 -10.47
N ALA A 62 9.96 0.52 -10.79
CA ALA A 62 9.16 -0.60 -10.29
C ALA A 62 9.21 -0.68 -8.76
N LEU A 63 10.39 -0.48 -8.15
CA LEU A 63 10.54 -0.43 -6.69
C LEU A 63 9.76 0.73 -6.06
N VAL A 64 9.85 1.94 -6.62
CA VAL A 64 9.03 3.08 -6.19
C VAL A 64 7.54 2.72 -6.32
N GLY A 65 7.15 2.10 -7.43
CA GLY A 65 5.79 1.66 -7.70
C GLY A 65 5.29 0.63 -6.68
N PHE A 66 6.10 -0.36 -6.27
CA PHE A 66 5.72 -1.30 -5.21
C PHE A 66 5.50 -0.59 -3.87
N GLY A 67 6.39 0.35 -3.52
CA GLY A 67 6.23 1.20 -2.33
C GLY A 67 4.96 2.03 -2.40
N TYR A 68 4.72 2.72 -3.52
CA TYR A 68 3.54 3.55 -3.72
C TYR A 68 2.25 2.73 -3.71
N ASN A 69 2.25 1.56 -4.33
CA ASN A 69 1.08 0.68 -4.38
C ASN A 69 0.72 0.11 -3.01
N LEU A 70 1.66 0.00 -2.07
CA LEU A 70 1.33 -0.33 -0.67
C LEU A 70 0.34 0.69 -0.09
N LEU A 71 0.54 1.98 -0.39
CA LEU A 71 -0.35 3.04 0.06
C LEU A 71 -1.59 3.12 -0.85
N LEU A 72 -1.41 3.36 -2.15
CA LEU A 72 -2.54 3.54 -3.08
C LEU A 72 -3.38 2.27 -3.24
N GLY A 73 -2.73 1.17 -3.62
CA GLY A 73 -3.32 -0.14 -3.87
C GLY A 73 -4.00 -0.71 -2.65
N TYR A 74 -3.34 -0.76 -1.49
CA TYR A 74 -3.89 -1.49 -0.35
C TYR A 74 -4.66 -0.62 0.63
N THR A 75 -4.37 0.68 0.76
CA THR A 75 -5.11 1.58 1.67
C THR A 75 -6.13 2.47 0.97
N GLY A 76 -5.99 2.70 -0.35
CA GLY A 76 -6.83 3.63 -1.11
C GLY A 76 -6.40 5.10 -0.99
N LEU A 77 -5.30 5.39 -0.31
CA LEU A 77 -4.81 6.76 -0.13
C LEU A 77 -3.95 7.19 -1.33
N THR A 78 -4.40 8.23 -2.03
CA THR A 78 -3.69 8.87 -3.14
C THR A 78 -2.75 9.96 -2.62
N SER A 79 -1.44 9.74 -2.71
CA SER A 79 -0.43 10.71 -2.27
C SER A 79 0.28 11.34 -3.46
N PHE A 80 0.23 12.67 -3.54
CA PHE A 80 1.08 13.45 -4.46
C PHE A 80 2.42 13.84 -3.80
N GLY A 81 2.87 13.02 -2.85
CA GLY A 81 4.04 13.22 -1.99
C GLY A 81 5.28 12.42 -2.41
N HIS A 82 5.11 11.30 -3.12
CA HIS A 82 6.16 10.29 -3.28
C HIS A 82 7.38 10.74 -4.07
N GLY A 83 7.22 11.69 -4.99
CA GLY A 83 8.33 12.37 -5.64
C GLY A 83 9.23 13.09 -4.63
N ALA A 84 8.65 13.78 -3.64
CA ALA A 84 9.46 14.46 -2.63
C ALA A 84 10.31 13.49 -1.80
N TYR A 85 9.75 12.37 -1.34
CA TYR A 85 10.53 11.39 -0.57
C TYR A 85 11.60 10.70 -1.41
N PHE A 86 11.29 10.41 -2.69
CA PHE A 86 12.25 9.88 -3.64
C PHE A 86 13.42 10.86 -3.88
N GLY A 87 13.12 12.11 -4.20
CA GLY A 87 14.12 13.14 -4.49
C GLY A 87 14.92 13.54 -3.25
N LEU A 88 14.29 13.73 -2.09
CA LEU A 88 14.99 14.09 -0.85
C LEU A 88 15.93 12.97 -0.39
N ALA A 89 15.56 11.70 -0.58
CA ALA A 89 16.48 10.59 -0.33
C ALA A 89 17.67 10.60 -1.31
N ALA A 90 17.45 10.93 -2.58
CA ALA A 90 18.51 11.10 -3.56
C ALA A 90 19.49 12.23 -3.15
N TYR A 91 18.96 13.36 -2.70
CA TYR A 91 19.76 14.48 -2.18
C TYR A 91 20.54 14.10 -0.92
N ALA A 92 19.90 13.49 0.07
CA ALA A 92 20.56 13.08 1.31
C ALA A 92 21.66 12.04 1.05
N MET A 93 21.42 11.10 0.14
CA MET A 93 22.43 10.16 -0.33
C MET A 93 23.60 10.88 -1.00
N ALA A 94 23.35 11.76 -1.98
CA ALA A 94 24.39 12.49 -2.69
C ALA A 94 25.22 13.37 -1.76
N LEU A 95 24.56 14.14 -0.88
CA LEU A 95 25.23 15.00 0.10
C LEU A 95 26.13 14.23 1.05
N THR A 96 25.66 13.08 1.54
CA THR A 96 26.45 12.20 2.40
C THR A 96 27.66 11.64 1.66
N GLN A 97 27.50 11.27 0.39
CA GLN A 97 28.61 10.71 -0.39
C GLN A 97 29.67 11.77 -0.75
N ILE A 98 29.23 12.98 -1.10
CA ILE A 98 30.09 14.07 -1.53
C ILE A 98 30.89 14.63 -0.34
N HIS A 99 30.24 14.83 0.81
CA HIS A 99 30.83 15.58 1.93
C HIS A 99 31.30 14.71 3.11
N LEU A 100 30.71 13.52 3.34
CA LEU A 100 31.01 12.72 4.54
C LEU A 100 31.81 11.46 4.21
N VAL A 101 31.24 10.54 3.42
CA VAL A 101 31.85 9.21 3.19
C VAL A 101 31.63 8.75 1.75
N LYS A 102 32.73 8.51 1.03
CA LYS A 102 32.73 8.02 -0.37
C LYS A 102 32.42 6.50 -0.50
N GLY A 103 31.62 5.96 0.41
CA GLY A 103 31.19 4.56 0.43
C GLY A 103 29.87 4.32 -0.30
N LEU A 104 29.47 3.06 -0.40
CA LEU A 104 28.18 2.68 -1.00
C LEU A 104 27.05 2.72 0.05
N TRP A 105 27.23 2.01 1.16
CA TRP A 105 26.14 1.71 2.08
C TRP A 105 25.75 2.88 2.97
N THR A 106 26.70 3.64 3.51
CA THR A 106 26.41 4.77 4.40
C THR A 106 25.58 5.86 3.71
N PRO A 107 25.92 6.30 2.48
CA PRO A 107 25.07 7.25 1.76
C PRO A 107 23.68 6.71 1.43
N ILE A 108 23.56 5.44 1.01
CA ILE A 108 22.25 4.82 0.76
C ILE A 108 21.43 4.80 2.05
N ALA A 109 22.02 4.38 3.17
CA ALA A 109 21.36 4.35 4.47
C ALA A 109 20.91 5.76 4.92
N ALA A 110 21.72 6.79 4.67
CA ALA A 110 21.35 8.17 4.95
C ALA A 110 20.13 8.60 4.11
N GLY A 111 20.11 8.31 2.82
CA GLY A 111 18.96 8.59 1.95
C GLY A 111 17.67 7.89 2.41
N VAL A 112 17.77 6.59 2.71
CA VAL A 112 16.65 5.79 3.23
C VAL A 112 16.16 6.34 4.58
N ALA A 113 17.08 6.67 5.49
CA ALA A 113 16.76 7.21 6.80
C ALA A 113 16.07 8.57 6.69
N THR A 114 16.51 9.44 5.78
CA THR A 114 15.85 10.73 5.52
C THR A 114 14.40 10.54 5.06
N ALA A 115 14.16 9.65 4.08
CA ALA A 115 12.80 9.37 3.62
C ALA A 115 11.94 8.73 4.72
N ALA A 116 12.47 7.79 5.49
CA ALA A 116 11.76 7.15 6.60
C ALA A 116 11.40 8.16 7.70
N LEU A 117 12.34 9.02 8.09
CA LEU A 117 12.14 10.05 9.12
C LEU A 117 11.08 11.06 8.67
N LEU A 118 11.22 11.61 7.46
CA LEU A 118 10.24 12.54 6.92
C LEU A 118 8.87 11.87 6.73
N GLY A 119 8.86 10.62 6.26
CA GLY A 119 7.65 9.82 6.13
C GLY A 119 6.94 9.58 7.47
N ALA A 120 7.69 9.30 8.53
CA ALA A 120 7.15 9.15 9.89
C ALA A 120 6.54 10.47 10.40
N VAL A 121 7.30 11.57 10.33
CA VAL A 121 6.89 12.88 10.85
C VAL A 121 5.72 13.45 10.06
N LEU A 122 5.82 13.49 8.73
CA LEU A 122 4.77 14.02 7.87
C LEU A 122 3.59 13.08 7.79
N GLY A 123 3.80 11.76 7.75
CA GLY A 123 2.71 10.80 7.80
C GLY A 123 1.84 11.02 9.04
N PHE A 124 2.45 11.27 10.20
CA PHE A 124 1.72 11.55 11.44
C PHE A 124 0.85 12.81 11.37
N LEU A 125 1.30 13.83 10.64
CA LEU A 125 0.57 15.08 10.46
C LEU A 125 -0.52 14.94 9.39
N VAL A 126 -0.18 14.35 8.25
CA VAL A 126 -0.99 14.37 7.03
C VAL A 126 -2.13 13.35 7.09
N LEU A 127 -1.92 12.20 7.73
CA LEU A 127 -2.94 11.15 7.89
C LEU A 127 -4.06 11.51 8.86
N ARG A 128 -3.99 12.66 9.53
CA ARG A 128 -5.12 13.22 10.29
C ARG A 128 -6.25 13.72 9.38
N ARG A 129 -5.97 13.88 8.09
CA ARG A 129 -6.94 14.31 7.08
C ARG A 129 -7.29 13.12 6.19
N ARG A 130 -8.54 13.09 5.72
CA ARG A 130 -9.08 11.98 4.92
C ARG A 130 -9.39 12.42 3.49
N GLY A 131 -9.36 11.46 2.58
CA GLY A 131 -9.75 11.65 1.17
C GLY A 131 -8.95 12.76 0.48
N VAL A 132 -9.65 13.66 -0.21
CA VAL A 132 -9.01 14.72 -1.03
C VAL A 132 -8.09 15.63 -0.22
N TYR A 133 -8.43 15.91 1.05
CA TYR A 133 -7.61 16.77 1.90
C TYR A 133 -6.23 16.15 2.20
N PHE A 134 -6.14 14.83 2.30
CA PHE A 134 -4.85 14.13 2.41
C PHE A 134 -4.00 14.39 1.17
N SER A 135 -4.56 14.18 -0.02
CA SER A 135 -3.87 14.38 -1.29
C SER A 135 -3.39 15.84 -1.46
N LEU A 136 -4.25 16.82 -1.17
CA LEU A 136 -3.90 18.24 -1.23
C LEU A 136 -2.78 18.62 -0.27
N LEU A 137 -2.80 18.05 0.94
CA LEU A 137 -1.74 18.31 1.92
C LEU A 137 -0.41 17.67 1.49
N THR A 138 -0.43 16.46 0.92
CA THR A 138 0.79 15.85 0.36
C THR A 138 1.37 16.67 -0.80
N LEU A 139 0.51 17.19 -1.69
CA LEU A 139 0.89 18.09 -2.78
C LEU A 139 1.58 19.37 -2.24
N ALA A 140 1.00 19.98 -1.21
CA ALA A 140 1.55 21.18 -0.60
C ALA A 140 2.94 20.94 0.01
N PHE A 141 3.13 19.81 0.71
CA PHE A 141 4.44 19.43 1.22
C PHE A 141 5.46 19.19 0.11
N THR A 142 5.07 18.51 -0.97
CA THR A 142 5.93 18.31 -2.16
C THR A 142 6.40 19.65 -2.72
N GLN A 143 5.48 20.60 -2.91
CA GLN A 143 5.83 21.91 -3.45
C GLN A 143 6.74 22.70 -2.50
N MET A 144 6.49 22.62 -1.19
CA MET A 144 7.34 23.24 -0.18
C MET A 144 8.77 22.67 -0.26
N PHE A 145 8.92 21.34 -0.29
CA PHE A 145 10.24 20.71 -0.41
C PHE A 145 10.94 21.03 -1.72
N PHE A 146 10.19 21.07 -2.83
CA PHE A 146 10.75 21.49 -4.11
C PHE A 146 11.33 22.90 -4.02
N TYR A 147 10.62 23.87 -3.45
CA TYR A 147 11.14 25.23 -3.30
C TYR A 147 12.32 25.31 -2.34
N ILE A 148 12.33 24.53 -1.25
CA ILE A 148 13.49 24.44 -0.35
C ILE A 148 14.71 23.95 -1.14
N VAL A 149 14.57 22.86 -1.88
CA VAL A 149 15.66 22.27 -2.67
C VAL A 149 16.10 23.19 -3.80
N TYR A 150 15.16 23.82 -4.51
CA TYR A 150 15.46 24.67 -5.65
C TYR A 150 16.12 26.00 -5.23
N ARG A 151 15.76 26.55 -4.05
CA ARG A 151 16.27 27.85 -3.58
C ARG A 151 17.48 27.76 -2.66
N TRP A 152 17.71 26.63 -2.00
CA TRP A 152 18.83 26.44 -1.07
C TRP A 152 20.13 26.07 -1.80
N THR A 153 20.57 26.95 -2.70
CA THR A 153 21.71 26.73 -3.60
C THR A 153 23.00 26.30 -2.89
N ALA A 154 23.27 26.83 -1.70
CA ALA A 154 24.46 26.50 -0.91
C ALA A 154 24.56 25.02 -0.51
N VAL A 155 23.43 24.32 -0.37
CA VAL A 155 23.42 22.90 0.04
C VAL A 155 23.06 22.01 -1.13
N THR A 156 22.03 22.34 -1.90
CA THR A 156 21.48 21.45 -2.94
C THR A 156 21.99 21.76 -4.34
N GLY A 157 22.75 22.84 -4.52
CA GLY A 157 23.07 23.37 -5.85
C GLY A 157 21.89 24.03 -6.57
N GLY A 158 20.70 24.04 -5.96
CA GLY A 158 19.49 24.66 -6.51
C GLY A 158 19.11 24.10 -7.89
N GLU A 159 19.00 24.98 -8.87
CA GLU A 159 18.73 24.64 -10.27
C GLU A 159 19.85 23.78 -10.89
N SER A 160 21.11 24.01 -10.49
CA SER A 160 22.26 23.25 -11.00
C SER A 160 22.38 21.85 -10.41
N GLY A 161 21.64 21.54 -9.33
CA GLY A 161 21.71 20.24 -8.66
C GLY A 161 23.09 19.88 -8.10
N LEU A 162 23.27 18.59 -7.79
CA LEU A 162 24.50 18.02 -7.23
C LEU A 162 25.09 16.97 -8.17
N GLY A 163 26.31 17.23 -8.63
CA GLY A 163 27.17 16.25 -9.31
C GLY A 163 28.24 15.66 -8.39
N GLY A 164 29.08 14.79 -8.95
CA GLY A 164 30.20 14.18 -8.21
C GLY A 164 29.85 12.92 -7.43
N VAL A 165 28.64 12.37 -7.64
CA VAL A 165 28.25 11.07 -7.11
C VAL A 165 29.00 9.97 -7.86
N ILE A 166 29.68 9.11 -7.12
CA ILE A 166 30.48 8.01 -7.65
C ILE A 166 29.86 6.66 -7.26
N ARG A 167 30.18 5.63 -8.05
CA ARG A 167 29.82 4.25 -7.74
C ARG A 167 31.08 3.50 -7.28
N PRO A 168 31.36 3.46 -5.97
CA PRO A 168 32.52 2.73 -5.48
C PRO A 168 32.36 1.22 -5.77
N PRO A 169 33.47 0.49 -6.01
CA PRO A 169 33.40 -0.94 -6.25
C PRO A 169 32.83 -1.69 -5.04
N LEU A 170 32.15 -2.81 -5.28
CA LEU A 170 31.55 -3.65 -4.25
C LEU A 170 32.14 -5.05 -4.31
N LEU A 171 32.86 -5.47 -3.27
CA LEU A 171 33.46 -6.81 -3.17
C LEU A 171 34.32 -7.19 -4.41
N GLY A 172 35.04 -6.22 -4.97
CA GLY A 172 35.85 -6.40 -6.18
C GLY A 172 35.09 -6.26 -7.51
N LEU A 173 33.77 -6.08 -7.48
CA LEU A 173 32.96 -5.80 -8.67
C LEU A 173 32.92 -4.30 -8.96
N ASP A 174 33.23 -3.93 -10.20
CA ASP A 174 33.14 -2.54 -10.67
C ASP A 174 31.68 -2.13 -10.93
N LEU A 175 31.15 -1.25 -10.07
CA LEU A 175 29.82 -0.67 -10.21
C LEU A 175 29.76 0.48 -11.23
N GLY A 176 30.91 0.95 -11.73
CA GLY A 176 30.98 1.84 -12.89
C GLY A 176 30.41 1.18 -14.15
N ASN A 177 30.57 -0.14 -14.28
CA ASN A 177 29.94 -0.91 -15.34
C ASN A 177 28.40 -0.93 -15.17
N GLN A 178 27.69 -0.45 -16.20
CA GLN A 178 26.23 -0.36 -16.23
C GLN A 178 25.54 -1.72 -15.97
N ARG A 179 26.12 -2.82 -16.47
CA ARG A 179 25.55 -4.16 -16.30
C ARG A 179 25.73 -4.69 -14.87
N THR A 180 26.88 -4.43 -14.26
CA THR A 180 27.12 -4.80 -12.85
C THR A 180 26.19 -4.02 -11.92
N PHE A 181 26.05 -2.72 -12.15
CA PHE A 181 25.13 -1.88 -11.39
C PHE A 181 23.66 -2.29 -11.59
N TYR A 182 23.29 -2.70 -12.80
CA TYR A 182 21.97 -3.27 -13.08
C TYR A 182 21.68 -4.48 -12.20
N TRP A 183 22.60 -5.44 -12.08
CA TRP A 183 22.38 -6.64 -11.27
C TRP A 183 22.26 -6.35 -9.78
N LEU A 184 23.07 -5.41 -9.26
CA LEU A 184 22.90 -4.92 -7.89
C LEU A 184 21.50 -4.32 -7.69
N THR A 185 21.09 -3.45 -8.61
CA THR A 185 19.78 -2.80 -8.58
C THR A 185 18.65 -3.81 -8.66
N ALA A 186 18.72 -4.76 -9.59
CA ALA A 186 17.74 -5.83 -9.77
C ALA A 186 17.62 -6.69 -8.50
N ALA A 187 18.73 -7.00 -7.83
CA ALA A 187 18.71 -7.74 -6.56
C ALA A 187 17.99 -6.94 -5.46
N VAL A 188 18.25 -5.63 -5.33
CA VAL A 188 17.57 -4.77 -4.35
C VAL A 188 16.08 -4.61 -4.68
N VAL A 189 15.74 -4.44 -5.96
CA VAL A 189 14.35 -4.34 -6.43
C VAL A 189 13.59 -5.63 -6.15
N PHE A 190 14.19 -6.78 -6.42
CA PHE A 190 13.60 -8.08 -6.12
C PHE A 190 13.42 -8.28 -4.61
N ALA A 191 14.41 -7.92 -3.79
CA ALA A 191 14.29 -7.97 -2.33
C ALA A 191 13.19 -7.03 -1.80
N GLY A 192 13.09 -5.82 -2.35
CA GLY A 192 12.01 -4.87 -2.04
C GLY A 192 10.64 -5.38 -2.44
N ALA A 193 10.51 -6.02 -3.61
CA ALA A 193 9.29 -6.67 -4.04
C ALA A 193 8.93 -7.86 -3.14
N LEU A 194 9.89 -8.70 -2.75
CA LEU A 194 9.68 -9.80 -1.81
C LEU A 194 9.17 -9.28 -0.46
N LEU A 195 9.76 -8.18 0.05
CA LEU A 195 9.30 -7.53 1.27
C LEU A 195 7.87 -7.00 1.12
N ALA A 196 7.56 -6.29 0.03
CA ALA A 196 6.22 -5.80 -0.25
C ALA A 196 5.19 -6.94 -0.34
N TRP A 197 5.56 -8.04 -1.01
CA TRP A 197 4.73 -9.25 -1.10
C TRP A 197 4.43 -9.82 0.29
N ARG A 198 5.45 -9.97 1.14
CA ARG A 198 5.29 -10.45 2.51
C ARG A 198 4.39 -9.53 3.35
N ILE A 199 4.55 -8.22 3.24
CA ILE A 199 3.74 -7.23 3.98
C ILE A 199 2.27 -7.32 3.56
N VAL A 200 2.00 -7.38 2.27
CA VAL A 200 0.65 -7.42 1.69
C VAL A 200 -0.09 -8.71 2.03
N HIS A 201 0.62 -9.85 2.05
CA HIS A 201 0.02 -11.16 2.33
C HIS A 201 0.05 -11.52 3.82
N ALA A 202 0.61 -10.65 4.68
CA ALA A 202 0.48 -10.76 6.13
C ALA A 202 -0.89 -10.22 6.60
N PRO A 203 -1.33 -10.53 7.84
CA PRO A 203 -2.56 -9.96 8.41
C PRO A 203 -2.63 -8.43 8.32
N PHE A 204 -1.48 -7.76 8.40
CA PHE A 204 -1.35 -6.32 8.17
C PHE A 204 -1.97 -5.88 6.83
N GLY A 205 -1.61 -6.53 5.72
CA GLY A 205 -2.14 -6.19 4.40
C GLY A 205 -3.64 -6.48 4.25
N THR A 206 -4.15 -7.52 4.90
CA THR A 206 -5.60 -7.81 4.94
C THR A 206 -6.36 -6.69 5.66
N VAL A 207 -5.83 -6.17 6.76
CA VAL A 207 -6.41 -5.02 7.47
C VAL A 207 -6.38 -3.76 6.61
N LEU A 208 -5.28 -3.50 5.88
CA LEU A 208 -5.22 -2.38 4.94
C LEU A 208 -6.33 -2.46 3.87
N GLN A 209 -6.54 -3.65 3.29
CA GLN A 209 -7.63 -3.86 2.32
C GLN A 209 -9.01 -3.61 2.94
N ALA A 210 -9.24 -4.07 4.18
CA ALA A 210 -10.47 -3.81 4.90
C ALA A 210 -10.70 -2.30 5.13
N ILE A 211 -9.63 -1.56 5.48
CA ILE A 211 -9.64 -0.09 5.60
C ILE A 211 -10.00 0.56 4.25
N ARG A 212 -9.39 0.10 3.14
CA ARG A 212 -9.67 0.62 1.80
C ARG A 212 -11.13 0.42 1.38
N GLU A 213 -11.70 -0.74 1.69
CA GLU A 213 -13.09 -1.05 1.35
C GLU A 213 -14.10 -0.25 2.16
N ASN A 214 -13.91 -0.21 3.48
CA ASN A 214 -14.78 0.53 4.38
C ASN A 214 -14.06 0.83 5.69
N GLU A 215 -13.45 2.01 5.74
CA GLU A 215 -12.73 2.52 6.90
C GLU A 215 -13.57 2.47 8.18
N ARG A 216 -14.84 2.89 8.11
CA ARG A 216 -15.75 2.89 9.28
C ARG A 216 -15.94 1.49 9.81
N ARG A 217 -16.20 0.51 8.92
CA ARG A 217 -16.36 -0.89 9.30
C ARG A 217 -15.09 -1.46 9.93
N ALA A 218 -13.91 -1.11 9.41
CA ALA A 218 -12.64 -1.52 9.99
C ALA A 218 -12.47 -0.99 11.43
N THR A 219 -12.89 0.25 11.70
CA THR A 219 -12.92 0.80 13.06
C THR A 219 -13.84 -0.02 13.96
N PHE A 220 -15.07 -0.31 13.55
CA PHE A 220 -16.03 -1.12 14.34
C PHE A 220 -15.60 -2.57 14.62
N ILE A 221 -14.58 -3.08 13.93
CA ILE A 221 -13.99 -4.40 14.19
C ILE A 221 -12.81 -4.28 15.19
N GLY A 222 -12.48 -3.06 15.64
CA GLY A 222 -11.43 -2.76 16.62
C GLY A 222 -10.06 -2.44 16.03
N TYR A 223 -9.96 -2.18 14.72
CA TYR A 223 -8.68 -1.82 14.10
C TYR A 223 -8.38 -0.31 14.21
N ASP A 224 -7.19 0.02 14.71
CA ASP A 224 -6.68 1.41 14.72
C ASP A 224 -6.22 1.84 13.32
N VAL A 225 -7.19 2.33 12.53
CA VAL A 225 -6.97 2.78 11.16
C VAL A 225 -5.80 3.75 11.04
N GLN A 226 -5.63 4.67 12.00
CA GLN A 226 -4.59 5.69 11.94
C GLN A 226 -3.20 5.06 12.06
N ARG A 227 -3.01 4.10 12.97
CA ARG A 227 -1.73 3.37 13.08
C ARG A 227 -1.43 2.55 11.83
N TYR A 228 -2.40 1.81 11.31
CA TYR A 228 -2.19 0.97 10.12
C TYR A 228 -1.83 1.80 8.89
N THR A 229 -2.55 2.89 8.65
CA THR A 229 -2.26 3.80 7.53
C THR A 229 -0.94 4.55 7.71
N TRP A 230 -0.56 4.90 8.95
CA TRP A 230 0.73 5.52 9.25
C TRP A 230 1.92 4.59 9.00
N VAL A 231 1.83 3.34 9.44
CA VAL A 231 2.85 2.32 9.14
C VAL A 231 2.93 2.05 7.64
N ALA A 232 1.79 1.98 6.94
CA ALA A 232 1.78 1.82 5.48
C ALA A 232 2.46 3.00 4.76
N PHE A 233 2.21 4.23 5.22
CA PHE A 233 2.84 5.44 4.68
C PHE A 233 4.35 5.46 4.94
N LEU A 234 4.78 5.10 6.15
CA LEU A 234 6.21 4.98 6.51
C LEU A 234 6.92 3.96 5.62
N LEU A 235 6.37 2.75 5.48
CA LEU A 235 6.93 1.70 4.63
C LEU A 235 7.00 2.14 3.16
N SER A 236 5.93 2.77 2.67
CA SER A 236 5.82 3.27 1.31
C SER A 236 6.89 4.33 0.99
N THR A 237 7.05 5.33 1.86
CA THR A 237 8.05 6.40 1.69
C THR A 237 9.47 5.90 1.87
N THR A 238 9.71 4.92 2.76
CA THR A 238 11.01 4.27 2.94
C THR A 238 11.44 3.51 1.68
N ILE A 239 10.52 2.75 1.06
CA ILE A 239 10.78 2.03 -0.20
C ILE A 239 11.06 3.01 -1.35
N ALA A 240 10.28 4.10 -1.44
CA ALA A 240 10.52 5.16 -2.42
C ALA A 240 11.88 5.84 -2.19
N GLY A 241 12.28 6.06 -0.94
CA GLY A 241 13.57 6.63 -0.58
C GLY A 241 14.75 5.73 -0.95
N LEU A 242 14.62 4.41 -0.76
CA LEU A 242 15.64 3.45 -1.21
C LEU A 242 15.84 3.52 -2.72
N ALA A 243 14.76 3.56 -3.49
CA ALA A 243 14.84 3.73 -4.93
C ALA A 243 15.44 5.09 -5.33
N GLY A 244 15.12 6.17 -4.60
CA GLY A 244 15.70 7.50 -4.82
C GLY A 244 17.21 7.55 -4.56
N ALA A 245 17.67 6.94 -3.47
CA ALA A 245 19.09 6.83 -3.15
C ALA A 245 19.86 6.03 -4.22
N LEU A 246 19.29 4.94 -4.73
CA LEU A 246 19.87 4.18 -5.83
C LEU A 246 19.79 4.94 -7.17
N HIS A 247 18.76 5.75 -7.38
CA HIS A 247 18.63 6.59 -8.57
C HIS A 247 19.71 7.67 -8.63
N ALA A 248 20.10 8.25 -7.49
CA ALA A 248 21.25 9.15 -7.40
C ALA A 248 22.55 8.47 -7.87
N LEU A 249 22.78 7.21 -7.49
CA LEU A 249 23.89 6.41 -8.01
C LEU A 249 23.73 6.11 -9.50
N LEU A 250 22.52 5.78 -9.95
CA LEU A 250 22.24 5.48 -11.36
C LEU A 250 22.57 6.68 -12.26
N LYS A 251 22.10 7.88 -11.92
CA LYS A 251 22.33 9.07 -12.74
C LYS A 251 23.66 9.77 -12.43
N GLN A 252 24.30 9.43 -11.31
CA GLN A 252 25.50 10.09 -10.78
C GLN A 252 25.34 11.61 -10.60
N PHE A 253 24.08 12.05 -10.52
CA PHE A 253 23.65 13.44 -10.49
C PHE A 253 22.25 13.50 -9.88
N VAL A 254 21.97 14.56 -9.13
CA VAL A 254 20.68 14.79 -8.47
C VAL A 254 20.24 16.23 -8.73
N TYR A 255 18.98 16.42 -9.13
CA TYR A 255 18.43 17.74 -9.48
C TYR A 255 17.02 17.93 -8.91
N ALA A 256 16.56 19.18 -8.85
CA ALA A 256 15.37 19.57 -8.09
C ALA A 256 14.06 18.93 -8.60
N ASP A 257 13.95 18.62 -9.88
CA ASP A 257 12.71 18.07 -10.47
C ASP A 257 12.33 16.72 -9.89
N LEU A 258 13.29 15.97 -9.34
CA LEU A 258 13.01 14.72 -8.63
C LEU A 258 12.08 14.93 -7.43
N VAL A 259 12.06 16.13 -6.85
CA VAL A 259 11.22 16.52 -5.71
C VAL A 259 9.91 17.17 -6.17
N HIS A 260 9.77 17.51 -7.45
CA HIS A 260 8.63 18.24 -7.99
C HIS A 260 7.34 17.40 -7.98
N VAL A 261 6.19 18.07 -8.00
CA VAL A 261 4.86 17.39 -8.08
C VAL A 261 4.76 16.49 -9.31
N THR A 262 5.33 16.91 -10.44
CA THR A 262 5.28 16.13 -11.70
C THR A 262 5.80 14.71 -11.48
N MET A 263 6.93 14.56 -10.77
CA MET A 263 7.49 13.25 -10.43
C MET A 263 6.52 12.39 -9.60
N SER A 264 5.80 12.99 -8.65
CA SER A 264 4.75 12.28 -7.90
C SER A 264 3.59 11.85 -8.79
N GLY A 265 3.22 12.68 -9.77
CA GLY A 265 2.23 12.36 -10.80
C GLY A 265 2.67 11.19 -11.70
N GLU A 266 3.94 11.16 -12.10
CA GLU A 266 4.52 10.05 -12.87
C GLU A 266 4.49 8.73 -12.09
N ILE A 267 4.88 8.74 -10.81
CA ILE A 267 4.82 7.56 -9.93
C ILE A 267 3.37 7.04 -9.79
N LEU A 268 2.42 7.95 -9.60
CA LEU A 268 1.00 7.62 -9.58
C LEU A 268 0.56 6.98 -10.90
N ALA A 269 0.97 7.58 -12.02
CA ALA A 269 0.58 7.12 -13.33
C ALA A 269 1.17 5.75 -13.67
N MET A 270 2.45 5.50 -13.40
CA MET A 270 3.08 4.19 -13.52
C MET A 270 2.28 3.13 -12.75
N THR A 271 1.91 3.43 -11.51
CA THR A 271 1.19 2.48 -10.65
C THR A 271 -0.23 2.19 -11.15
N LEU A 272 -0.95 3.22 -11.58
CA LEU A 272 -2.31 3.09 -12.10
C LEU A 272 -2.36 2.38 -13.45
N VAL A 273 -1.54 2.82 -14.41
CA VAL A 273 -1.50 2.27 -15.78
C VAL A 273 -1.13 0.80 -15.75
N GLY A 274 -0.14 0.42 -14.94
CA GLY A 274 0.23 -0.98 -14.79
C GLY A 274 -0.85 -1.84 -14.10
N GLY A 275 -1.68 -1.22 -13.25
CA GLY A 275 -2.83 -1.83 -12.60
C GLY A 275 -2.61 -2.03 -11.10
N MET A 276 -3.00 -1.04 -10.29
CA MET A 276 -2.82 -1.03 -8.83
C MET A 276 -3.39 -2.25 -8.07
N ARG A 277 -4.38 -2.94 -8.65
CA ARG A 277 -5.01 -4.14 -8.07
C ARG A 277 -4.19 -5.42 -8.24
N HIS A 278 -3.21 -5.40 -9.14
CA HIS A 278 -2.30 -6.51 -9.39
C HIS A 278 -0.96 -6.23 -8.73
N PHE A 279 -0.39 -7.23 -8.05
CA PHE A 279 0.89 -7.05 -7.38
C PHE A 279 2.00 -6.58 -8.33
N LEU A 280 2.09 -7.16 -9.54
CA LEU A 280 3.06 -6.78 -10.57
C LEU A 280 2.69 -5.53 -11.37
N GLY A 281 1.50 -4.97 -11.15
CA GLY A 281 1.03 -3.79 -11.86
C GLY A 281 2.08 -2.67 -11.88
N PRO A 282 2.62 -2.23 -10.74
CA PRO A 282 3.59 -1.15 -10.72
C PRO A 282 4.87 -1.42 -11.53
N ALA A 283 5.33 -2.67 -11.59
CA ALA A 283 6.50 -3.04 -12.40
C ALA A 283 6.22 -2.96 -13.90
N VAL A 284 5.05 -3.46 -14.34
CA VAL A 284 4.62 -3.36 -15.74
C VAL A 284 4.40 -1.90 -16.14
N GLY A 285 3.79 -1.12 -15.26
CA GLY A 285 3.55 0.29 -15.49
C GLY A 285 4.83 1.14 -15.52
N ALA A 286 5.82 0.83 -14.69
CA ALA A 286 7.15 1.46 -14.74
C ALA A 286 7.86 1.15 -16.07
N ALA A 287 7.86 -0.12 -16.51
CA ALA A 287 8.43 -0.51 -17.79
C ALA A 287 7.74 0.21 -18.96
N PHE A 288 6.40 0.18 -18.97
CA PHE A 288 5.60 0.88 -19.96
C PHE A 288 5.90 2.37 -20.00
N PHE A 289 5.86 3.04 -18.85
CA PHE A 289 6.06 4.49 -18.76
C PHE A 289 7.45 4.90 -19.26
N VAL A 290 8.51 4.24 -18.77
CA VAL A 290 9.88 4.64 -19.11
C VAL A 290 10.16 4.40 -20.59
N LEU A 291 9.75 3.26 -21.14
CA LEU A 291 9.91 2.97 -22.57
C LEU A 291 9.07 3.92 -23.42
N PHE A 292 7.83 4.19 -23.02
CA PHE A 292 6.95 5.12 -23.71
C PHE A 292 7.54 6.54 -23.73
N ARG A 293 8.05 7.02 -22.59
CA ARG A 293 8.74 8.29 -22.48
C ARG A 293 9.96 8.33 -23.39
N GLU A 294 10.84 7.33 -23.32
CA GLU A 294 12.06 7.26 -24.14
C GLU A 294 11.74 7.33 -25.64
N VAL A 295 10.77 6.53 -26.08
CA VAL A 295 10.33 6.51 -27.48
C VAL A 295 9.72 7.85 -27.88
N LEU A 296 8.79 8.41 -27.11
CA LEU A 296 8.16 9.68 -27.50
C LEU A 296 9.09 10.87 -27.45
N THR A 297 10.01 10.95 -26.46
CA THR A 297 11.00 12.01 -26.40
C THR A 297 11.91 11.99 -27.65
N SER A 298 12.12 10.84 -28.28
CA SER A 298 12.84 10.75 -29.56
C SER A 298 12.08 11.34 -30.76
N TYR A 299 10.76 11.48 -30.67
CA TYR A 299 9.90 12.02 -31.74
C TYR A 299 9.39 13.44 -31.48
N THR A 300 9.15 13.81 -30.21
CA THR A 300 8.54 15.09 -29.84
C THR A 300 8.98 15.57 -28.46
N GLU A 301 9.20 16.88 -28.35
CA GLU A 301 9.47 17.54 -27.07
C GLU A 301 8.24 17.53 -26.15
N ASN A 302 7.04 17.53 -26.74
CA ASN A 302 5.75 17.59 -26.02
C ASN A 302 5.22 16.22 -25.59
N TRP A 303 6.11 15.26 -25.29
CA TRP A 303 5.73 13.89 -24.93
C TRP A 303 4.76 13.81 -23.75
N LEU A 304 4.83 14.77 -22.81
CA LEU A 304 3.97 14.85 -21.63
C LEU A 304 2.49 15.06 -21.98
N LEU A 305 2.18 15.77 -23.07
CA LEU A 305 0.81 15.94 -23.56
C LEU A 305 0.22 14.61 -24.02
N TYR A 306 0.95 13.88 -24.86
CA TYR A 306 0.54 12.56 -25.36
C TYR A 306 0.43 11.55 -24.23
N PHE A 307 1.36 11.60 -23.28
CA PHE A 307 1.28 10.80 -22.07
C PHE A 307 0.02 11.13 -21.25
N GLY A 308 -0.29 12.40 -21.02
CA GLY A 308 -1.49 12.82 -20.29
C GLY A 308 -2.79 12.35 -20.95
N LEU A 309 -2.88 12.43 -22.28
CA LEU A 309 -4.02 11.92 -23.05
C LEU A 309 -4.15 10.40 -22.91
N LEU A 310 -3.04 9.67 -23.06
CA LEU A 310 -3.01 8.22 -22.91
C LEU A 310 -3.38 7.78 -21.49
N PHE A 311 -2.85 8.46 -20.48
CA PHE A 311 -3.15 8.23 -19.08
C PHE A 311 -4.64 8.45 -18.77
N MET A 312 -5.23 9.53 -19.30
CA MET A 312 -6.66 9.78 -19.18
C MET A 312 -7.48 8.67 -19.84
N ALA A 313 -7.07 8.19 -21.02
CA ALA A 313 -7.70 7.06 -21.68
C ALA A 313 -7.64 5.77 -20.83
N PHE A 314 -6.48 5.47 -20.21
CA PHE A 314 -6.37 4.33 -19.30
C PHE A 314 -7.32 4.43 -18.10
N ILE A 315 -7.41 5.60 -17.47
CA ILE A 315 -8.33 5.81 -16.33
C ILE A 315 -9.79 5.65 -16.75
N LEU A 316 -10.18 6.18 -17.91
CA LEU A 316 -11.57 6.16 -18.37
C LEU A 316 -12.00 4.79 -18.89
N PHE A 317 -11.13 4.09 -19.63
CA PHE A 317 -11.50 2.87 -20.36
C PHE A 317 -10.96 1.57 -19.74
N SER A 318 -9.87 1.62 -18.97
CA SER A 318 -9.24 0.45 -18.35
C SER A 318 -8.91 0.67 -16.86
N PRO A 319 -9.93 0.73 -15.98
CA PRO A 319 -9.75 1.02 -14.56
C PRO A 319 -8.94 -0.06 -13.79
N ASP A 320 -8.74 -1.24 -14.38
CA ASP A 320 -7.88 -2.30 -13.82
C ASP A 320 -6.44 -2.28 -14.35
N GLY A 321 -6.10 -1.31 -15.22
CA GLY A 321 -4.77 -1.14 -15.85
C GLY A 321 -4.46 -2.18 -16.94
N ILE A 322 -3.20 -2.22 -17.39
CA ILE A 322 -2.71 -3.12 -18.44
C ILE A 322 -2.90 -4.59 -18.05
N LEU A 323 -2.52 -4.97 -16.82
CA LEU A 323 -2.67 -6.35 -16.36
C LEU A 323 -4.13 -6.77 -16.23
N GLY A 324 -5.02 -5.85 -15.87
CA GLY A 324 -6.46 -6.11 -15.85
C GLY A 324 -7.03 -6.38 -17.24
N GLY A 325 -6.62 -5.59 -18.24
CA GLY A 325 -6.99 -5.82 -19.64
C GLY A 325 -6.55 -7.18 -20.16
N LEU A 326 -5.28 -7.55 -19.92
CA LEU A 326 -4.75 -8.85 -20.30
C LEU A 326 -5.48 -10.02 -19.59
N GLY A 327 -5.80 -9.85 -18.31
CA GLY A 327 -6.59 -10.82 -17.55
C GLY A 327 -8.00 -11.02 -18.09
N ARG A 328 -8.67 -9.96 -18.55
CA ARG A 328 -10.01 -10.02 -19.17
C ARG A 328 -9.99 -10.73 -20.52
N LEU A 329 -8.94 -10.53 -21.32
CA LEU A 329 -8.77 -11.23 -22.60
C LEU A 329 -8.47 -12.73 -22.41
N ALA A 330 -7.78 -13.10 -21.31
CA ALA A 330 -7.50 -14.49 -20.94
C ALA A 330 -8.63 -15.17 -20.14
N ALA A 331 -9.64 -14.41 -19.69
CA ALA A 331 -10.76 -14.90 -18.87
C ALA A 331 -11.59 -16.04 -19.50
N PRO A 332 -11.84 -16.08 -20.83
CA PRO A 332 -12.57 -17.20 -21.45
C PRO A 332 -11.88 -18.55 -21.22
N PHE A 333 -10.55 -18.58 -21.28
CA PHE A 333 -9.74 -19.79 -21.11
C PHE A 333 -9.54 -20.18 -19.64
N ARG A 334 -9.68 -19.25 -18.70
CA ARG A 334 -9.51 -19.52 -17.24
C ARG A 334 -10.79 -20.02 -16.57
N ARG A 335 -11.97 -19.67 -17.08
CA ARG A 335 -13.26 -20.10 -16.52
C ARG A 335 -13.43 -21.62 -16.49
N GLU A 336 -12.93 -22.32 -17.51
CA GLU A 336 -12.97 -23.80 -17.58
C GLU A 336 -12.10 -24.45 -16.49
N ALA A 337 -10.86 -23.97 -16.31
CA ALA A 337 -9.94 -24.52 -15.31
C ALA A 337 -10.38 -24.20 -13.87
N GLU A 338 -10.89 -22.99 -13.62
CA GLU A 338 -11.41 -22.59 -12.30
C GLU A 338 -12.73 -23.30 -11.97
N ALA A 339 -13.59 -23.56 -12.95
CA ALA A 339 -14.80 -24.36 -12.75
C ALA A 339 -14.47 -25.81 -12.35
N LEU A 340 -13.49 -26.43 -13.03
CA LEU A 340 -13.00 -27.77 -12.70
C LEU A 340 -12.37 -27.82 -11.30
N ALA A 341 -11.56 -26.83 -10.94
CA ALA A 341 -10.94 -26.73 -9.61
C ALA A 341 -11.97 -26.45 -8.50
N ALA A 342 -13.00 -25.63 -8.76
CA ALA A 342 -14.08 -25.35 -7.82
C ALA A 342 -14.99 -26.57 -7.60
N MET A 343 -15.21 -27.38 -8.65
CA MET A 343 -15.90 -28.67 -8.54
C MET A 343 -15.10 -29.68 -7.71
N ALA A 344 -13.78 -29.74 -7.90
CA ALA A 344 -12.89 -30.58 -7.08
C ALA A 344 -12.82 -30.11 -5.61
N ALA A 345 -12.79 -28.80 -5.36
CA ALA A 345 -12.75 -28.24 -4.00
C ALA A 345 -14.08 -28.38 -3.25
N ARG A 346 -15.23 -28.47 -3.94
CA ARG A 346 -16.53 -28.77 -3.33
C ARG A 346 -16.65 -30.21 -2.84
N ALA A 347 -15.83 -31.13 -3.36
CA ALA A 347 -15.81 -32.53 -2.91
C ALA A 347 -15.05 -32.73 -1.58
N ALA A 348 -14.25 -31.75 -1.15
CA ALA A 348 -13.58 -31.79 0.14
C ALA A 348 -14.46 -31.17 1.24
N PRO A 349 -14.68 -31.84 2.39
CA PRO A 349 -15.32 -31.21 3.54
C PRO A 349 -14.53 -29.96 3.93
N ARG A 350 -15.19 -28.79 3.98
CA ARG A 350 -14.54 -27.58 4.50
C ARG A 350 -14.23 -27.83 5.98
N PRO A 351 -12.96 -27.79 6.41
CA PRO A 351 -12.66 -27.79 7.82
C PRO A 351 -13.28 -26.54 8.41
N GLN A 352 -14.24 -26.73 9.33
CA GLN A 352 -14.69 -25.67 10.18
C GLN A 352 -13.47 -25.23 11.01
N PRO A 353 -13.09 -23.94 11.02
CA PRO A 353 -11.94 -23.51 11.79
C PRO A 353 -12.19 -23.81 13.27
N ASP A 354 -11.58 -24.88 13.78
CA ASP A 354 -11.49 -25.21 15.19
C ASP A 354 -10.77 -24.05 15.88
N GLY A 355 -11.51 -23.23 16.64
CA GLY A 355 -10.92 -22.17 17.46
C GLY A 355 -11.53 -20.77 17.34
N LEU A 356 -12.49 -20.54 16.44
CA LEU A 356 -13.39 -19.37 16.61
C LEU A 356 -14.46 -19.72 17.64
N ALA A 357 -14.03 -19.92 18.88
CA ALA A 357 -14.93 -19.75 20.01
C ALA A 357 -15.39 -18.28 19.94
N GLY A 358 -16.57 -18.07 19.35
CA GLY A 358 -17.24 -16.77 19.46
C GLY A 358 -17.31 -16.39 20.94
N PRO A 359 -17.32 -15.08 21.28
CA PRO A 359 -17.51 -14.65 22.65
C PRO A 359 -18.71 -15.41 23.23
N ALA A 360 -18.60 -15.86 24.49
CA ALA A 360 -19.61 -16.66 25.17
C ALA A 360 -21.02 -16.12 24.79
N LEU A 361 -21.82 -17.00 24.19
CA LEU A 361 -23.18 -16.67 23.76
C LEU A 361 -23.88 -16.04 24.97
N ALA A 362 -24.40 -14.82 24.79
CA ALA A 362 -25.06 -14.07 25.86
C ALA A 362 -26.15 -14.95 26.49
N SER A 363 -26.29 -14.90 27.80
CA SER A 363 -27.36 -15.66 28.46
C SER A 363 -28.71 -15.09 28.02
N PRO A 364 -29.74 -15.91 27.74
CA PRO A 364 -31.06 -15.41 27.36
C PRO A 364 -31.58 -14.40 28.39
N GLY A 365 -31.92 -13.19 27.96
CA GLY A 365 -32.39 -12.11 28.83
C GLY A 365 -31.30 -11.26 29.51
N GLU A 366 -30.02 -11.54 29.31
CA GLU A 366 -28.90 -10.69 29.75
C GLU A 366 -29.02 -9.29 29.13
N VAL A 367 -28.84 -8.25 29.95
CA VAL A 367 -28.82 -6.87 29.45
C VAL A 367 -27.51 -6.62 28.69
N LEU A 368 -27.62 -6.39 27.39
CA LEU A 368 -26.47 -6.19 26.52
C LEU A 368 -26.09 -4.71 26.42
N VAL A 369 -27.05 -3.81 26.25
CA VAL A 369 -26.80 -2.37 26.13
C VAL A 369 -27.71 -1.63 27.09
N GLU A 370 -27.15 -0.76 27.92
CA GLU A 370 -27.87 0.18 28.77
C GLU A 370 -27.47 1.60 28.39
N ALA A 371 -28.45 2.48 28.24
CA ALA A 371 -28.26 3.90 28.04
C ALA A 371 -29.06 4.64 29.11
N HIS A 372 -28.41 5.53 29.85
CA HIS A 372 -29.03 6.33 30.90
C HIS A 372 -28.81 7.82 30.68
N GLY A 373 -29.89 8.58 30.51
CA GLY A 373 -29.88 10.03 30.32
C GLY A 373 -29.02 10.50 29.14
N VAL A 374 -28.87 9.67 28.10
CA VAL A 374 -27.92 9.93 27.02
C VAL A 374 -28.37 11.14 26.21
N THR A 375 -27.48 12.12 26.10
CA THR A 375 -27.73 13.40 25.42
C THR A 375 -26.64 13.69 24.41
N LYS A 376 -27.02 14.19 23.22
CA LYS A 376 -26.11 14.71 22.21
C LYS A 376 -26.62 15.99 21.58
N ARG A 377 -25.79 17.04 21.62
CA ARG A 377 -26.02 18.37 21.08
C ARG A 377 -25.03 18.65 19.95
N PHE A 378 -25.52 19.17 18.83
CA PHE A 378 -24.70 19.66 17.73
C PHE A 378 -24.93 21.16 17.60
N GLY A 379 -23.97 21.96 18.09
CA GLY A 379 -24.19 23.40 18.23
C GLY A 379 -25.36 23.68 19.19
N GLY A 380 -26.32 24.49 18.75
CA GLY A 380 -27.51 24.82 19.54
C GLY A 380 -28.64 23.77 19.52
N LEU A 381 -28.54 22.72 18.70
CA LEU A 381 -29.60 21.72 18.53
C LEU A 381 -29.34 20.47 19.38
N ALA A 382 -30.27 20.12 20.27
CA ALA A 382 -30.28 18.81 20.94
C ALA A 382 -30.85 17.75 20.00
N ALA A 383 -29.96 16.89 19.46
CA ALA A 383 -30.33 15.83 18.53
C ALA A 383 -30.82 14.56 19.26
N VAL A 384 -30.34 14.35 20.48
CA VAL A 384 -30.81 13.33 21.44
C VAL A 384 -30.80 14.02 22.80
N ASP A 385 -31.88 13.96 23.57
CA ASP A 385 -32.00 14.66 24.85
C ASP A 385 -32.54 13.69 25.91
N CYS A 386 -31.71 13.38 26.91
CA CYS A 386 -32.02 12.51 28.05
C CYS A 386 -32.72 11.19 27.70
N VAL A 387 -32.15 10.41 26.77
CA VAL A 387 -32.72 9.10 26.40
C VAL A 387 -32.23 7.99 27.34
N ASP A 388 -33.20 7.28 27.91
CA ASP A 388 -33.01 6.03 28.65
C ASP A 388 -33.46 4.82 27.81
N LEU A 389 -32.60 3.81 27.68
CA LEU A 389 -32.97 2.56 26.99
C LEU A 389 -32.19 1.35 27.50
N GLU A 390 -32.76 0.17 27.31
CA GLU A 390 -32.16 -1.12 27.67
C GLU A 390 -32.38 -2.09 26.49
N ILE A 391 -31.37 -2.86 26.09
CA ILE A 391 -31.49 -3.90 25.06
C ILE A 391 -31.02 -5.23 25.65
N ARG A 392 -31.89 -6.24 25.66
CA ARG A 392 -31.57 -7.57 26.17
C ARG A 392 -31.14 -8.55 25.08
N ALA A 393 -30.42 -9.59 25.48
CA ALA A 393 -30.01 -10.68 24.62
C ALA A 393 -31.25 -11.41 24.05
N GLY A 394 -31.31 -11.50 22.72
CA GLY A 394 -32.44 -12.09 21.99
C GLY A 394 -33.62 -11.15 21.78
N GLU A 395 -33.56 -9.91 22.26
CA GLU A 395 -34.61 -8.90 22.06
C GLU A 395 -34.46 -8.20 20.70
N LEU A 396 -35.56 -8.06 19.96
CA LEU A 396 -35.64 -7.22 18.77
C LEU A 396 -36.29 -5.88 19.13
N ARG A 397 -35.50 -4.81 19.21
CA ARG A 397 -35.99 -3.44 19.41
C ARG A 397 -35.95 -2.64 18.10
N ALA A 398 -37.07 -2.01 17.77
CA ALA A 398 -37.19 -1.11 16.62
C ALA A 398 -37.24 0.35 17.09
N LEU A 399 -36.37 1.19 16.54
CA LEU A 399 -36.37 2.63 16.76
C LEU A 399 -37.03 3.34 15.57
N ILE A 400 -38.20 3.94 15.78
CA ILE A 400 -39.05 4.52 14.72
C ILE A 400 -39.28 6.01 15.00
N GLY A 401 -39.44 6.82 13.96
CA GLY A 401 -39.68 8.26 14.07
C GLY A 401 -39.46 8.98 12.73
N PRO A 402 -39.88 10.25 12.59
CA PRO A 402 -39.73 11.01 11.35
C PRO A 402 -38.25 11.26 10.99
N ASN A 403 -37.99 11.67 9.74
CA ASN A 403 -36.65 12.09 9.32
C ASN A 403 -36.21 13.29 10.17
N GLY A 404 -34.97 13.24 10.69
CA GLY A 404 -34.46 14.25 11.61
C GLY A 404 -34.74 14.00 13.11
N ALA A 405 -35.54 13.00 13.48
CA ALA A 405 -35.86 12.70 14.89
C ALA A 405 -34.70 12.13 15.74
N GLY A 406 -33.45 12.21 15.27
CA GLY A 406 -32.29 11.75 16.06
C GLY A 406 -32.00 10.24 16.04
N LYS A 407 -32.76 9.41 15.30
CA LYS A 407 -32.59 7.95 15.27
C LYS A 407 -31.16 7.48 14.99
N THR A 408 -30.58 7.97 13.89
CA THR A 408 -29.19 7.67 13.50
C THR A 408 -28.20 8.19 14.53
N THR A 409 -28.48 9.35 15.14
CA THR A 409 -27.65 9.92 16.21
C THR A 409 -27.65 9.01 17.44
N LEU A 410 -28.83 8.56 17.90
CA LEU A 410 -28.94 7.65 19.03
C LEU A 410 -28.16 6.36 18.76
N PHE A 411 -28.34 5.76 17.57
CA PHE A 411 -27.57 4.57 17.18
C PHE A 411 -26.05 4.81 17.21
N ASN A 412 -25.58 5.96 16.72
CA ASN A 412 -24.17 6.34 16.74
C ASN A 412 -23.62 6.57 18.16
N LEU A 413 -24.46 6.98 19.12
CA LEU A 413 -24.07 7.10 20.53
C LEU A 413 -23.92 5.72 21.17
N LEU A 414 -24.88 4.82 20.95
CA LEU A 414 -24.86 3.46 21.50
C LEU A 414 -23.69 2.63 20.96
N SER A 415 -23.34 2.85 19.70
CA SER A 415 -22.24 2.17 19.03
C SER A 415 -20.87 2.82 19.26
N GLY A 416 -20.79 3.90 20.05
CA GLY A 416 -19.52 4.60 20.36
C GLY A 416 -18.99 5.51 19.24
N LEU A 417 -19.64 5.57 18.08
CA LEU A 417 -19.21 6.42 16.96
C LEU A 417 -19.21 7.91 17.31
N PHE A 418 -20.13 8.34 18.18
CA PHE A 418 -20.12 9.66 18.79
C PHE A 418 -20.04 9.54 20.31
N PRO A 419 -19.18 10.33 20.98
CA PRO A 419 -19.24 10.45 22.42
C PRO A 419 -20.50 11.21 22.82
N PRO A 420 -21.26 10.77 23.83
CA PRO A 420 -22.36 11.55 24.39
C PRO A 420 -21.83 12.79 25.12
N ASP A 421 -22.61 13.87 25.14
CA ASP A 421 -22.26 15.09 25.90
C ASP A 421 -22.69 14.98 27.37
N ALA A 422 -23.72 14.16 27.64
CA ALA A 422 -24.15 13.77 28.99
C ALA A 422 -24.78 12.38 28.96
N GLY A 423 -24.88 11.74 30.14
CA GLY A 423 -25.40 10.39 30.31
C GLY A 423 -24.32 9.30 30.22
N VAL A 424 -24.75 8.05 30.37
CA VAL A 424 -23.86 6.87 30.42
C VAL A 424 -24.38 5.79 29.48
N VAL A 425 -23.48 5.18 28.72
CA VAL A 425 -23.75 3.97 27.93
C VAL A 425 -22.93 2.82 28.51
N ARG A 426 -23.57 1.67 28.74
CA ARG A 426 -22.93 0.44 29.18
C ARG A 426 -23.17 -0.68 28.19
N PHE A 427 -22.17 -1.52 27.98
CA PHE A 427 -22.27 -2.76 27.23
C PHE A 427 -21.89 -3.93 28.15
N ARG A 428 -22.82 -4.87 28.35
CA ARG A 428 -22.69 -6.00 29.29
C ARG A 428 -22.21 -5.57 30.68
N GLY A 429 -22.78 -4.49 31.21
CA GLY A 429 -22.44 -3.91 32.50
C GLY A 429 -21.16 -3.05 32.54
N GLU A 430 -20.29 -3.14 31.53
CA GLU A 430 -19.11 -2.28 31.43
C GLU A 430 -19.46 -0.93 30.80
N THR A 431 -18.94 0.15 31.39
CA THR A 431 -19.20 1.50 30.88
C THR A 431 -18.39 1.74 29.61
N ILE A 432 -19.07 1.95 28.48
CA ILE A 432 -18.47 2.24 27.17
C ILE A 432 -18.64 3.70 26.75
N THR A 433 -19.16 4.56 27.63
CA THR A 433 -19.38 5.99 27.38
C THR A 433 -18.12 6.67 26.83
N GLY A 434 -18.20 7.15 25.60
CA GLY A 434 -17.12 7.92 24.97
C GLY A 434 -15.93 7.08 24.49
N PHE A 435 -15.95 5.75 24.67
CA PHE A 435 -14.98 4.87 24.01
C PHE A 435 -15.27 4.83 22.51
N PRO A 436 -14.24 4.98 21.66
CA PRO A 436 -14.40 4.79 20.22
C PRO A 436 -14.73 3.31 19.91
N PRO A 437 -15.40 3.06 18.78
CA PRO A 437 -15.77 1.71 18.35
C PRO A 437 -14.58 0.82 17.99
#